data_AF-A0A5E4L3B6-F1
#
_entry.id   AF-A0A5E4L3B6-F1
#
_cell.length_a   1.000
_cell.length_b   1.000
_cell.length_c   1.000
_cell.angle_alpha   90.00
_cell.angle_beta   90.00
_cell.angle_gamma   90.00
#
_symmetry.space_group_name_H-M   'P 1'
#
loop_
_entity.id
_entity.type
_entity.pdbx_description
1 polymer ?
#
loop_
_entity_poly.entity_id
_entity_poly.type
_entity_poly.pdbx_seq_one_letter_code
_entity_poly.pdbx_strand_id
1 'polypeptide(L)'
;MDEIRIKDKKYSSKTLELLTGQKDVDIEEIHENVLTIAGVVDDPDQLPYVIEGIKSLEIDDMDKFRFVLLRVQVDSHLHMNEDLEKYMKRLYVAQVIEKLLYGELLLEEGEKEDEEDEDD
;
A
#
# COMPACT_ATOMS: atom_id res chain seq x y z
N MET A 1 8.45 13.77 -11.91
CA MET A 1 7.30 13.62 -10.99
C MET A 1 7.36 14.80 -10.06
N ASP A 2 6.21 15.39 -9.74
CA ASP A 2 6.17 16.46 -8.75
C ASP A 2 6.47 15.88 -7.36
N GLU A 3 7.56 16.36 -6.75
CA GLU A 3 8.03 15.94 -5.43
C GLU A 3 7.54 16.95 -4.39
N ILE A 4 6.99 16.43 -3.29
CA ILE A 4 6.57 17.20 -2.12
C ILE A 4 7.51 16.86 -0.96
N ARG A 5 7.92 17.88 -0.19
CA ARG A 5 8.72 17.67 1.02
C ARG A 5 7.87 17.83 2.28
N ILE A 6 7.88 16.81 3.13
CA ILE A 6 7.17 16.80 4.41
C ILE A 6 8.15 16.26 5.46
N LYS A 7 8.37 17.00 6.56
CA LYS A 7 9.27 16.62 7.66
C LYS A 7 10.63 16.06 7.17
N ASP A 8 11.28 16.79 6.25
CA ASP A 8 12.57 16.45 5.61
C ASP A 8 12.61 15.19 4.72
N LYS A 9 11.48 14.51 4.51
CA LYS A 9 11.33 13.42 3.56
C LYS A 9 10.69 13.90 2.26
N LYS A 10 11.06 13.23 1.16
CA LYS A 10 10.49 13.48 -0.16
C LYS A 10 9.41 12.45 -0.46
N TYR A 11 8.33 12.91 -1.05
CA TYR A 11 7.19 12.09 -1.46
C TYR A 11 6.78 12.44 -2.88
N SER A 12 6.34 11.44 -3.63
CA SER A 12 5.65 11.63 -4.91
C SER A 12 4.26 12.19 -4.66
N SER A 13 3.93 13.32 -5.30
CA SER A 13 2.57 13.89 -5.24
C SER A 13 1.52 12.87 -5.68
N LYS A 14 1.81 12.11 -6.75
CA LYS A 14 0.91 11.06 -7.26
C LYS A 14 0.68 9.94 -6.25
N THR A 15 1.70 9.60 -5.47
CA THR A 15 1.57 8.57 -4.44
C THR A 15 0.71 9.07 -3.30
N LEU A 16 0.88 10.32 -2.86
CA LEU A 16 0.02 10.90 -1.82
C LEU A 16 -1.45 10.96 -2.26
N GLU A 17 -1.72 11.43 -3.49
CA GLU A 17 -3.08 11.43 -4.07
C GLU A 17 -3.68 10.03 -4.14
N LEU A 18 -2.88 9.05 -4.57
CA LEU A 18 -3.32 7.66 -4.65
C LEU A 18 -3.70 7.12 -3.27
N LEU A 19 -2.84 7.31 -2.26
CA LEU A 19 -3.03 6.75 -0.93
C LEU A 19 -4.23 7.36 -0.20
N THR A 20 -4.44 8.67 -0.33
CA THR A 20 -5.61 9.36 0.25
C THR A 20 -6.88 9.13 -0.56
N GLY A 21 -6.75 8.77 -1.85
CA GLY A 21 -7.87 8.66 -2.79
C GLY A 21 -8.46 10.03 -3.17
N GLN A 22 -7.68 11.11 -3.00
CA GLN A 22 -8.09 12.48 -3.27
C GLN A 22 -7.11 13.12 -4.25
N LYS A 23 -7.62 13.92 -5.18
CA LYS A 23 -6.80 14.80 -6.00
C LYS A 23 -6.52 16.09 -5.22
N ASP A 24 -5.39 16.74 -5.49
CA ASP A 24 -5.04 18.03 -4.87
C ASP A 24 -5.04 17.96 -3.32
N VAL A 25 -4.36 16.93 -2.78
CA VAL A 25 -4.34 16.64 -1.34
C VAL A 25 -3.77 17.79 -0.54
N ASP A 26 -4.44 18.14 0.56
CA ASP A 26 -3.86 19.00 1.60
C ASP A 26 -2.83 18.21 2.41
N ILE A 27 -1.56 18.57 2.26
CA ILE A 27 -0.42 17.89 2.87
C ILE A 27 -0.43 17.97 4.40
N GLU A 28 -1.09 18.97 4.98
CA GLU A 28 -1.16 19.16 6.43
C GLU A 28 -2.14 18.19 7.10
N GLU A 29 -3.10 17.66 6.33
CA GLU A 29 -4.14 16.73 6.79
C GLU A 29 -3.73 15.25 6.61
N ILE A 30 -2.58 14.97 5.99
CA ILE A 30 -2.13 13.60 5.75
C ILE A 30 -1.56 13.01 7.05
N HIS A 31 -2.20 11.96 7.54
CA HIS A 31 -1.77 11.26 8.74
C HIS A 31 -0.42 10.56 8.58
N GLU A 32 0.35 10.45 9.67
CA GLU A 32 1.72 9.95 9.65
C GLU A 32 1.84 8.48 9.22
N ASN A 33 0.83 7.66 9.54
CA ASN A 33 0.76 6.29 9.02
C ASN A 33 0.68 6.25 7.49
N VAL A 34 -0.10 7.13 6.85
CA VAL A 34 -0.17 7.24 5.37
C VAL A 34 1.16 7.72 4.80
N LEU A 35 1.82 8.69 5.44
CA LEU A 35 3.16 9.13 5.03
C LEU A 35 4.22 8.02 5.14
N THR A 36 4.07 7.12 6.11
CA THR A 36 4.94 5.94 6.24
C THR A 36 4.75 4.99 5.06
N ILE A 37 3.50 4.72 4.68
CA ILE A 37 3.17 3.90 3.51
C ILE A 37 3.64 4.58 2.21
N ALA A 38 3.48 5.89 2.08
CA ALA A 38 3.94 6.65 0.91
C ALA A 38 5.43 6.44 0.66
N GLY A 39 6.25 6.50 1.71
CA GLY A 39 7.70 6.31 1.60
C GLY A 39 8.09 4.94 1.05
N VAL A 40 7.46 3.86 1.52
CA VAL A 40 7.74 2.50 1.01
C VAL A 40 7.12 2.22 -0.35
N VAL A 41 6.05 2.91 -0.72
CA VAL A 41 5.47 2.78 -2.07
C VAL A 41 6.33 3.53 -3.10
N ASP A 42 6.94 4.66 -2.70
CA ASP A 42 7.88 5.42 -3.53
C ASP A 42 9.24 4.73 -3.64
N ASP A 43 9.71 4.08 -2.58
CA ASP A 43 10.94 3.26 -2.56
C ASP A 43 10.68 1.87 -1.95
N PRO A 44 10.19 0.91 -2.76
CA PRO A 44 9.88 -0.46 -2.32
C PRO A 44 11.01 -1.21 -1.62
N ASP A 45 12.26 -0.90 -1.97
CA ASP A 45 13.43 -1.57 -1.41
C ASP A 45 13.65 -1.21 0.08
N GLN A 46 12.95 -0.20 0.61
CA GLN A 46 12.98 0.16 2.03
C GLN A 46 12.15 -0.75 2.92
N LEU A 47 11.18 -1.50 2.36
CA LEU A 47 10.23 -2.28 3.16
C LEU A 47 10.91 -3.19 4.21
N PRO A 48 11.98 -3.96 3.89
CA PRO A 48 12.62 -4.82 4.88
C PRO A 48 13.14 -4.09 6.13
N TYR A 49 13.50 -2.81 6.00
CA TYR A 49 14.09 -2.02 7.10
C TYR A 49 13.05 -1.34 7.97
N VAL A 50 11.81 -1.18 7.47
CA VAL A 50 10.74 -0.46 8.19
C VAL A 50 9.57 -1.35 8.58
N ILE A 51 9.63 -2.65 8.27
CA ILE A 51 8.52 -3.59 8.48
C ILE A 51 8.07 -3.67 9.95
N GLU A 52 9.00 -3.64 10.90
CA GLU A 52 8.69 -3.62 12.33
C GLU A 52 7.96 -2.33 12.72
N GLY A 53 8.40 -1.18 12.19
CA GLY A 53 7.76 0.11 12.41
C GLY A 53 6.35 0.15 11.83
N ILE A 54 6.14 -0.44 10.64
CA ILE A 54 4.81 -0.56 10.03
C ILE A 54 3.88 -1.39 10.91
N LYS A 55 4.34 -2.53 11.43
CA LYS A 55 3.54 -3.38 12.32
C LYS A 55 3.11 -2.66 13.61
N SER A 56 3.89 -1.69 14.07
CA SER A 56 3.64 -0.91 15.28
C SER A 56 2.94 0.42 15.02
N LEU A 57 2.46 0.68 13.80
CA LEU A 57 1.72 1.92 13.51
C LEU A 57 0.44 2.02 14.34
N GLU A 58 0.25 3.17 14.97
CA GLU A 58 -1.04 3.54 15.55
C GLU A 58 -1.98 3.99 14.41
N ILE A 59 -3.04 3.21 14.21
CA ILE A 59 -4.04 3.43 13.16
C ILE A 59 -5.41 3.49 13.84
N ASP A 60 -6.02 4.67 13.81
CA ASP A 60 -7.31 4.91 14.46
C ASP A 60 -8.45 4.09 13.86
N ASP A 61 -8.45 3.95 12.53
CA ASP A 61 -9.48 3.25 11.77
C ASP A 61 -8.80 2.26 10.81
N MET A 62 -8.66 1.02 11.28
CA MET A 62 -8.03 -0.06 10.53
C MET A 62 -8.77 -0.39 9.23
N ASP A 63 -10.11 -0.38 9.23
CA ASP A 63 -10.88 -0.71 8.03
C ASP A 63 -10.69 0.36 6.95
N LYS A 64 -10.73 1.63 7.34
CA LYS A 64 -10.46 2.74 6.42
C LYS A 64 -9.01 2.73 5.93
N PHE A 65 -8.07 2.40 6.80
CA PHE A 65 -6.65 2.32 6.43
C PHE A 65 -6.37 1.21 5.42
N ARG A 66 -7.15 0.10 5.45
CA ARG A 66 -6.99 -1.00 4.49
C ARG A 66 -7.15 -0.52 3.05
N PHE A 67 -8.01 0.47 2.81
CA PHE A 67 -8.18 1.08 1.49
C PHE A 67 -6.94 1.81 0.97
N VAL A 68 -6.05 2.28 1.85
CA VAL A 68 -4.77 2.89 1.45
C VAL A 68 -3.94 1.86 0.68
N LEU A 69 -3.87 0.63 1.18
CA LEU A 69 -3.13 -0.47 0.58
C LEU A 69 -3.84 -1.01 -0.68
N LEU A 70 -5.16 -1.16 -0.60
CA LEU A 70 -5.98 -1.62 -1.72
C LEU A 70 -5.82 -0.71 -2.96
N ARG A 71 -5.77 0.62 -2.76
CA ARG A 71 -5.56 1.57 -3.87
C ARG A 71 -4.24 1.34 -4.57
N VAL A 72 -3.16 1.02 -3.85
CA VAL A 72 -1.86 0.70 -4.44
C VAL A 72 -1.92 -0.58 -5.26
N GLN A 73 -2.63 -1.60 -4.76
CA GLN A 73 -2.80 -2.86 -5.49
C GLN A 73 -3.56 -2.64 -6.80
N VAL A 74 -4.70 -1.95 -6.74
CA VAL A 74 -5.50 -1.61 -7.93
C VAL A 74 -4.71 -0.76 -8.92
N ASP A 75 -4.03 0.30 -8.46
CA ASP A 75 -3.16 1.14 -9.30
C ASP A 75 -2.06 0.31 -9.98
N SER A 76 -1.47 -0.64 -9.26
CA SER A 76 -0.41 -1.49 -9.79
C SER A 76 -0.93 -2.46 -10.85
N HIS A 77 -2.11 -3.06 -10.67
CA HIS A 77 -2.72 -3.89 -11.70
C HIS A 77 -3.10 -3.10 -12.96
N LEU A 78 -3.65 -1.88 -12.80
CA LEU A 78 -4.06 -1.05 -13.94
C LEU A 78 -2.88 -0.60 -14.82
N HIS A 79 -1.73 -0.32 -14.20
CA HIS A 79 -0.57 0.23 -14.90
C HIS A 79 0.58 -0.77 -15.06
N MET A 80 0.37 -2.04 -14.73
CA MET A 80 1.41 -3.08 -14.79
C MET A 80 2.12 -3.15 -16.16
N ASN A 81 1.36 -2.97 -17.24
CA ASN A 81 1.88 -3.02 -18.61
C ASN A 81 2.75 -1.79 -18.98
N GLU A 82 2.69 -0.71 -18.21
CA GLU A 82 3.48 0.50 -18.46
C GLU A 82 4.92 0.35 -17.95
N ASP A 83 5.08 -0.27 -16.79
CA ASP A 83 6.36 -0.51 -16.14
C ASP A 83 6.24 -1.70 -15.18
N LEU A 84 6.45 -2.89 -15.74
CA LEU A 84 6.26 -4.16 -15.02
C LEU A 84 7.07 -4.21 -13.72
N GLU A 85 8.36 -3.85 -13.77
CA GLU A 85 9.23 -3.94 -12.59
C GLU A 85 8.74 -3.00 -11.49
N LYS A 86 8.46 -1.74 -11.82
CA LYS A 86 8.00 -0.74 -10.86
C LYS A 86 6.68 -1.14 -10.21
N TYR A 87 5.68 -1.52 -11.01
CA TYR A 87 4.35 -1.81 -10.48
C TYR A 87 4.28 -3.18 -9.79
N MET A 88 5.08 -4.18 -10.19
CA MET A 88 5.22 -5.42 -9.43
C MET A 88 5.79 -5.18 -8.03
N LYS A 89 6.83 -4.33 -7.89
CA LYS A 89 7.41 -4.00 -6.58
C LYS A 89 6.40 -3.28 -5.69
N ARG A 90 5.67 -2.30 -6.24
CA ARG A 90 4.62 -1.56 -5.50
C ARG A 90 3.48 -2.48 -5.07
N LEU A 91 3.05 -3.38 -5.94
CA LEU A 91 2.04 -4.40 -5.63
C LEU A 91 2.49 -5.29 -4.48
N TYR A 92 3.70 -5.84 -4.57
CA TYR A 92 4.29 -6.70 -3.54
C TYR A 92 4.33 -5.99 -2.18
N VAL A 93 4.80 -4.74 -2.13
CA VAL A 93 4.86 -3.95 -0.88
C VAL A 93 3.48 -3.80 -0.28
N ALA A 94 2.48 -3.42 -1.07
CA ALA A 94 1.12 -3.22 -0.57
C ALA A 94 0.51 -4.53 -0.02
N GLN A 95 0.71 -5.65 -0.72
CA GLN A 95 0.21 -6.96 -0.29
C GLN A 95 0.92 -7.47 0.97
N VAL A 96 2.24 -7.28 1.09
CA VAL A 96 2.97 -7.68 2.30
C VAL A 96 2.53 -6.86 3.51
N ILE A 97 2.38 -5.54 3.35
CA ILE A 97 1.91 -4.68 4.44
C ILE A 97 0.47 -5.04 4.82
N GLU A 98 -0.38 -5.34 3.85
CA GLU A 98 -1.75 -5.75 4.14
C GLU A 98 -1.78 -7.07 4.91
N LYS A 99 -1.07 -8.10 4.45
CA LYS A 99 -0.94 -9.37 5.18
C LYS A 99 -0.35 -9.17 6.58
N LEU A 100 0.61 -8.27 6.75
CA LEU A 100 1.22 -7.96 8.03
C LEU A 100 0.24 -7.35 9.03
N LEU A 101 -0.64 -6.46 8.58
CA LEU A 101 -1.56 -5.71 9.42
C LEU A 101 -2.92 -6.40 9.62
N TYR A 102 -3.39 -7.16 8.62
CA TYR A 102 -4.73 -7.74 8.57
C TYR A 102 -4.74 -9.27 8.52
N GLY A 103 -3.61 -9.91 8.23
CA GLY A 103 -3.49 -11.37 8.11
C GLY A 103 -3.87 -11.95 6.75
N GLU A 104 -4.60 -11.19 5.93
CA GLU A 104 -5.11 -11.62 4.61
C GLU A 104 -5.16 -10.44 3.62
N LEU A 105 -5.31 -10.74 2.33
CA LEU A 105 -5.55 -9.71 1.30
C LEU A 105 -7.05 -9.46 1.15
N LEU A 106 -7.44 -8.21 0.91
CA LEU A 106 -8.86 -7.90 0.61
C LEU A 106 -9.23 -8.35 -0.80
N LEU A 107 -8.30 -8.21 -1.74
CA LEU A 107 -8.37 -8.81 -3.07
C LEU A 107 -7.42 -10.00 -3.09
N GLU A 108 -7.96 -11.20 -2.85
CA GLU A 108 -7.23 -12.42 -3.19
C GLU A 108 -7.25 -12.57 -4.72
N GLU A 109 -6.08 -12.62 -5.34
CA GLU A 109 -5.96 -13.21 -6.67
C GLU A 109 -6.38 -14.68 -6.52
N GLY A 110 -7.47 -15.05 -7.17
CA GLY A 110 -8.18 -16.30 -6.90
C GLY A 110 -7.29 -17.54 -7.00
N GLU A 111 -7.11 -18.20 -5.86
CA GLU A 111 -7.13 -19.66 -5.74
C GLU A 111 -8.04 -20.01 -4.54
N LYS A 112 -9.35 -20.08 -4.82
CA LYS A 112 -10.32 -20.80 -4.00
C LYS A 112 -11.01 -21.85 -4.85
N GLU A 113 -10.25 -22.87 -5.25
CA GLU A 113 -10.71 -24.21 -5.64
C GLU A 113 -9.53 -25.10 -5.19
N ASP A 114 -9.58 -25.88 -4.11
CA ASP A 114 -10.52 -26.97 -3.86
C ASP A 114 -10.82 -27.15 -2.35
N GLU A 115 -12.04 -26.81 -1.92
CA GLU A 115 -12.69 -27.54 -0.84
C GLU A 115 -13.20 -28.86 -1.46
N GLU A 116 -12.35 -29.88 -1.54
CA GLU A 116 -12.84 -31.26 -1.67
C GLU A 116 -13.26 -31.73 -0.27
N ASP A 117 -14.55 -31.52 0.01
CA ASP A 117 -15.32 -32.35 0.93
C ASP A 117 -15.22 -33.83 0.46
N GLU A 118 -14.16 -34.54 0.83
CA GLU A 118 -14.20 -36.01 0.89
C GLU A 118 -14.72 -36.42 2.27
N ASP A 119 -16.05 -36.34 2.42
CA ASP A 119 -16.79 -37.24 3.31
C ASP A 119 -16.59 -38.69 2.80
N ASP A 120 -15.78 -39.49 3.49
CA ASP A 120 -15.79 -40.96 3.46
C ASP A 120 -15.62 -41.57 4.87
#